data_AF-A0A257JTW0-F1
#
_entry.id   AF-A0A257JTW0-F1
#
_cell.length_a   1.000
_cell.length_b   1.000
_cell.length_c   1.000
_cell.angle_alpha   90.00
_cell.angle_beta   90.00
_cell.angle_gamma   90.00
#
_symmetry.space_group_name_H-M   'P 1'
#
loop_
_entity.id
_entity.type
_entity.pdbx_description
1 polymer ?
#
loop_
_entity_poly.entity_id
_entity_poly.type
_entity_poly.pdbx_seq_one_letter_code
_entity_poly.pdbx_strand_id
1 'polypeptide(L)'
;MSLKIRLARGGSKKKPVYRIVVAEARSPRDGRFLEKIGSYNPTLPDDNAGRLVIDAERAAEWMKKGAQPTDRVARFLAAQGVGTYVNGNNPNKGKPGQKATERAAEKAQALIDAQEAAERAKAEAIEAAAQAKADAAAAAAAAAEAAAAPAEEVAAEEVAAEPAAE
;
A
#
# COMPACT_ATOMS: atom_id res chain seq x y z
N MET A 1 -23.11 34.57 -6.40
CA MET A 1 -23.38 35.15 -5.07
C MET A 1 -23.54 33.99 -4.09
N SER A 2 -22.61 33.79 -3.16
CA SER A 2 -22.74 32.74 -2.12
C SER A 2 -22.62 33.37 -0.74
N LEU A 3 -23.57 33.06 0.15
CA LEU A 3 -23.49 33.40 1.57
C LEU A 3 -22.45 32.51 2.23
N LYS A 4 -21.55 33.12 3.00
CA LYS A 4 -20.51 32.41 3.76
C LYS A 4 -20.58 32.78 5.23
N ILE A 5 -20.44 31.77 6.08
CA ILE A 5 -20.19 31.98 7.51
C ILE A 5 -18.68 31.99 7.70
N ARG A 6 -18.13 33.14 8.05
CA ARG A 6 -16.67 33.37 8.07
C ARG A 6 -16.21 34.10 9.33
N LEU A 7 -14.91 34.02 9.59
CA LEU A 7 -14.25 34.78 10.64
C LEU A 7 -13.85 36.16 10.11
N ALA A 8 -14.44 37.21 10.68
CA ALA A 8 -13.96 38.58 10.53
C ALA A 8 -12.96 38.88 11.63
N ARG A 9 -11.81 39.47 11.30
CA ARG A 9 -10.80 39.83 12.29
C ARG A 9 -11.10 41.20 12.87
N GLY A 10 -10.96 41.28 14.18
CA GLY A 10 -10.85 42.51 14.94
C GLY A 10 -9.74 42.40 15.97
N GLY A 11 -9.85 43.22 17.02
CA GLY A 11 -8.82 43.33 18.05
C GLY A 11 -7.70 44.26 17.62
N SER A 12 -6.57 44.16 18.32
CA SER A 12 -5.41 45.03 18.14
C SER A 12 -4.18 44.25 17.67
N LYS A 13 -3.09 44.96 17.37
CA LYS A 13 -1.82 44.33 17.01
C LYS A 13 -1.41 43.33 18.10
N LYS A 14 -1.02 42.12 17.69
CA LYS A 14 -0.67 40.97 18.56
C LYS A 14 -1.80 40.43 19.45
N LYS A 15 -3.03 40.94 19.36
CA LYS A 15 -4.20 40.43 20.09
C LYS A 15 -5.39 40.25 19.12
N PRO A 16 -5.37 39.20 18.28
CA PRO A 16 -6.45 38.95 17.32
C PRO A 16 -7.71 38.47 18.04
N VAL A 17 -8.84 39.09 17.73
CA VAL A 17 -10.17 38.61 18.16
C VAL A 17 -11.01 38.43 16.90
N TYR A 18 -11.70 37.30 16.77
CA TYR A 18 -12.52 37.01 15.60
C TYR A 18 -14.00 37.12 15.94
N ARG A 19 -14.78 37.65 14.99
CA ARG A 19 -16.24 37.64 15.02
C ARG A 19 -16.69 36.61 14.00
N ILE A 20 -17.64 35.76 14.37
CA ILE A 20 -18.24 34.80 13.44
C ILE A 20 -19.43 35.53 12.81
N VAL A 21 -19.33 35.79 11.51
CA VAL A 21 -20.28 36.63 10.77
C VAL A 21 -20.78 35.90 9.54
N VAL A 22 -22.04 36.16 9.19
CA VAL A 22 -22.63 35.78 7.92
C VAL A 22 -22.46 36.94 6.96
N ALA A 23 -21.78 36.70 5.85
CA ALA A 23 -21.53 37.73 4.84
C ALA A 23 -21.50 37.13 3.44
N GLU A 24 -21.63 37.97 2.43
CA GLU A 24 -21.42 37.55 1.05
C GLU A 24 -19.93 37.27 0.80
N ALA A 25 -19.63 36.27 -0.03
CA ALA A 25 -18.26 35.89 -0.35
C ALA A 25 -17.40 37.03 -0.93
N ARG A 26 -18.02 37.99 -1.65
CA ARG A 26 -17.34 39.12 -2.28
C ARG A 26 -17.09 40.29 -1.32
N SER A 27 -17.78 40.34 -0.19
CA SER A 27 -17.60 41.43 0.77
C SER A 27 -16.20 41.39 1.39
N PRO A 28 -15.57 42.54 1.70
CA PRO A 28 -14.27 42.58 2.36
C PRO A 28 -14.30 41.85 3.71
N ARG A 29 -13.18 41.26 4.14
CA ARG A 29 -13.12 40.38 5.33
C ARG A 29 -13.73 41.01 6.57
N ASP A 30 -13.37 42.26 6.85
CA ASP A 30 -13.74 42.98 8.09
C ASP A 30 -14.76 44.11 7.85
N GLY A 31 -15.36 44.18 6.65
CA GLY A 31 -16.32 45.23 6.30
C GLY A 31 -17.77 44.77 6.49
N ARG A 32 -18.62 45.06 5.49
CA ARG A 32 -20.06 44.79 5.57
C ARG A 32 -20.36 43.30 5.77
N PHE A 33 -21.19 43.00 6.75
CA PHE A 33 -21.77 41.68 7.02
C PHE A 33 -23.29 41.82 7.19
N LEU A 34 -24.01 40.69 7.18
CA LEU A 34 -25.46 40.63 7.36
C LEU A 34 -25.79 40.50 8.85
N GLU A 35 -25.24 39.47 9.50
CA GLU A 35 -25.50 39.17 10.91
C GLU A 35 -24.23 38.64 11.58
N LYS A 36 -24.06 38.99 12.86
CA LYS A 36 -23.02 38.42 13.73
C LYS A 36 -23.66 37.32 14.57
N ILE A 37 -23.20 36.09 14.39
CA ILE A 37 -23.70 34.91 15.10
C ILE A 37 -22.83 34.49 16.28
N GLY A 38 -21.63 35.08 16.42
CA GLY A 38 -20.73 34.68 17.49
C GLY A 38 -19.39 35.41 17.53
N SER A 39 -18.51 34.92 18.38
CA SER A 39 -17.13 35.37 18.54
C SER A 39 -16.19 34.22 18.88
N TYR A 40 -14.94 34.36 18.46
CA TYR A 40 -13.86 33.43 18.73
C TYR A 40 -12.60 34.19 19.14
N ASN A 41 -12.05 33.87 20.30
CA ASN A 41 -10.81 34.47 20.78
C ASN A 41 -9.71 33.42 20.98
N PRO A 42 -8.73 33.30 20.06
CA PRO A 42 -7.68 32.30 20.15
C PRO A 42 -6.65 32.57 21.26
N THR A 43 -6.65 33.77 21.86
CA THR A 43 -5.68 34.11 22.92
C THR A 43 -6.10 33.56 24.28
N LEU A 44 -7.34 33.10 24.41
CA LEU A 44 -7.84 32.47 25.63
C LEU A 44 -7.45 30.98 25.66
N PRO A 45 -7.23 30.40 26.85
CA PRO A 45 -7.03 28.95 27.01
C PRO A 45 -8.20 28.14 26.45
N ASP A 46 -7.94 26.88 26.08
CA ASP A 46 -8.95 25.99 25.48
C ASP A 46 -10.14 25.73 26.42
N ASP A 47 -9.90 25.70 27.72
CA ASP A 47 -10.92 25.44 28.75
C ASP A 47 -11.81 26.66 29.06
N ASN A 48 -11.53 27.82 28.46
CA ASN A 48 -12.28 29.03 28.76
C ASN A 48 -13.57 29.10 27.95
N ALA A 49 -14.72 29.18 28.63
CA ALA A 49 -16.04 29.31 27.97
C ALA A 49 -16.17 30.55 27.07
N GLY A 50 -15.41 31.63 27.35
CA GLY A 50 -15.39 32.83 26.52
C GLY A 50 -14.54 32.71 25.25
N ARG A 51 -13.82 31.59 25.07
CA ARG A 51 -12.99 31.35 23.87
C ARG A 51 -13.84 31.21 22.61
N LEU A 52 -14.98 30.55 22.71
CA LEU A 52 -15.90 30.32 21.60
C LEU A 52 -17.33 30.56 22.06
N VAL A 53 -17.95 31.60 21.52
CA VAL A 53 -19.36 31.91 21.76
C VAL A 53 -20.08 31.88 20.42
N ILE A 54 -21.02 30.96 20.26
CA ILE A 54 -21.81 30.78 19.02
C ILE A 54 -23.27 30.64 19.41
N ASP A 55 -24.13 31.37 18.70
CA ASP A 55 -25.56 31.09 18.66
C ASP A 55 -25.84 29.96 17.67
N ALA A 56 -26.11 28.77 18.22
CA ALA A 56 -26.34 27.54 17.46
C ALA A 56 -27.63 27.58 16.63
N GLU A 57 -28.69 28.20 17.14
CA GLU A 57 -29.99 28.29 16.48
C GLU A 57 -29.89 29.15 15.22
N ARG A 58 -29.28 30.32 15.36
CA ARG A 58 -29.07 31.25 14.23
C ARG A 58 -28.12 30.66 13.21
N ALA A 59 -27.07 29.96 13.64
CA ALA A 59 -26.18 29.26 12.72
C ALA A 59 -26.93 28.19 11.89
N ALA A 60 -27.82 27.43 12.53
CA ALA A 60 -28.63 26.42 11.85
C ALA A 60 -29.61 27.05 10.84
N GLU A 61 -30.26 28.16 11.19
CA GLU A 61 -31.13 28.90 10.26
C GLU A 61 -30.38 29.37 9.02
N TRP A 62 -29.18 29.94 9.19
CA TRP A 62 -28.38 30.42 8.07
C TRP A 62 -27.86 29.28 7.19
N MET A 63 -27.52 28.13 7.77
CA MET A 63 -27.18 26.94 7.00
C MET A 63 -28.37 26.41 6.19
N LYS A 64 -29.59 26.42 6.75
CA LYS A 64 -30.82 26.09 6.00
C LYS A 64 -31.06 27.05 4.83
N LYS A 65 -30.69 28.33 4.96
CA LYS A 65 -30.71 29.34 3.88
C LYS A 65 -29.59 29.18 2.86
N GLY A 66 -28.73 28.16 2.98
CA GLY A 66 -27.64 27.87 2.05
C GLY A 66 -26.32 28.59 2.35
N ALA A 67 -26.15 29.14 3.55
CA ALA A 67 -24.86 29.72 3.94
C ALA A 67 -23.81 28.61 4.12
N GLN A 68 -22.66 28.77 3.46
CA GLN A 68 -21.56 27.81 3.51
C GLN A 68 -20.53 28.22 4.58
N PRO A 69 -20.29 27.41 5.62
CA PRO A 69 -19.26 27.71 6.62
C PRO A 69 -17.84 27.49 6.05
N THR A 70 -16.87 28.28 6.53
CA THR A 70 -15.44 28.01 6.26
C THR A 70 -14.91 26.88 7.15
N ASP A 71 -13.81 26.23 6.75
CA ASP A 71 -13.21 25.08 7.45
C ASP A 71 -13.13 25.23 8.98
N ARG A 72 -12.57 26.36 9.46
CA ARG A 72 -12.48 26.60 10.91
C ARG A 72 -13.84 26.78 11.59
N VAL A 73 -14.80 27.44 10.93
CA VAL A 73 -16.16 27.63 11.45
C VAL A 73 -16.92 26.32 11.46
N ALA A 74 -16.76 25.48 10.43
CA ALA A 74 -17.36 24.15 10.37
C ALA A 74 -16.90 23.27 11.53
N ARG A 75 -15.64 23.38 11.98
CA ARG A 75 -15.15 22.69 13.19
C ARG A 75 -15.85 23.17 14.46
N PHE A 76 -16.08 24.47 14.59
CA PHE A 76 -16.79 25.03 15.74
C PHE A 76 -18.25 24.61 15.75
N LEU A 77 -18.91 24.64 14.60
CA LEU A 77 -20.30 24.23 14.47
C LEU A 77 -20.45 22.72 14.74
N ALA A 78 -19.55 21.89 14.23
CA ALA A 78 -19.52 20.46 14.53
C ALA A 78 -19.30 20.16 16.03
N ALA A 79 -18.43 20.94 16.70
CA ALA A 79 -18.23 20.81 18.15
C ALA A 79 -19.49 21.19 18.97
N GLN A 80 -20.38 22.02 18.41
CA GLN A 80 -21.67 22.39 19.00
C GLN A 80 -22.82 21.48 18.53
N GLY A 81 -22.53 20.43 17.75
CA GLY A 81 -23.54 19.52 17.20
C GLY A 81 -24.34 20.09 16.01
N VAL A 82 -23.98 21.27 15.50
CA VAL A 82 -24.66 21.90 14.36
C VAL A 82 -23.89 21.59 13.07
N GLY A 83 -24.26 20.51 12.40
CA GLY A 83 -23.66 20.09 11.12
C GLY A 83 -22.43 19.19 11.27
N THR A 84 -21.88 18.76 10.13
CA THR A 84 -20.79 17.78 10.08
C THR A 84 -19.50 18.41 9.57
N TYR A 85 -18.41 18.25 10.32
CA TYR A 85 -17.07 18.56 9.85
C TYR A 85 -16.37 17.28 9.39
N VAL A 86 -16.05 17.19 8.10
CA VAL A 86 -15.21 16.12 7.56
C VAL A 86 -13.84 16.72 7.29
N ASN A 87 -12.83 16.24 8.01
CA ASN A 87 -11.45 16.64 7.74
C ASN A 87 -11.05 16.16 6.33
N GLY A 88 -10.35 17.00 5.56
CA GLY A 88 -9.90 16.63 4.23
C GLY A 88 -8.90 15.47 4.27
N ASN A 89 -9.34 14.28 3.87
CA ASN A 89 -8.44 13.15 3.63
C ASN A 89 -7.85 13.29 2.22
N ASN A 90 -6.53 13.46 2.10
CA ASN A 90 -5.84 13.43 0.80
C ASN A 90 -5.27 12.02 0.57
N PRO A 91 -5.90 11.18 -0.27
CA PRO A 91 -5.48 9.79 -0.46
C PRO A 91 -4.08 9.65 -1.10
N ASN A 92 -3.58 10.70 -1.75
CA ASN A 92 -2.28 10.69 -2.42
C ASN A 92 -1.13 11.13 -1.51
N LYS A 93 -1.42 11.66 -0.31
CA LYS A 93 -0.37 12.13 0.62
C LYS A 93 0.48 10.99 1.21
N GLY A 94 -0.08 9.77 1.26
CA GLY A 94 0.61 8.57 1.74
C GLY A 94 1.27 7.73 0.65
N LYS A 95 1.13 8.09 -0.63
CA LYS A 95 1.70 7.30 -1.73
C LYS A 95 3.20 7.61 -1.88
N PRO A 96 4.08 6.59 -1.95
CA PRO A 96 5.48 6.79 -2.32
C PRO A 96 5.58 7.49 -3.68
N GLY A 97 6.59 8.33 -3.87
CA GLY A 97 6.82 8.98 -5.17
C GLY A 97 7.06 7.97 -6.31
N GLN A 98 6.93 8.40 -7.55
CA GLN A 98 7.09 7.54 -8.75
C GLN A 98 8.41 6.76 -8.72
N LYS A 99 9.53 7.44 -8.44
CA LYS A 99 10.86 6.80 -8.30
C LYS A 99 10.97 5.76 -7.18
N ALA A 100 10.16 5.87 -6.13
CA ALA A 100 10.14 4.85 -5.07
C ALA A 100 9.31 3.63 -5.50
N THR A 101 8.26 3.86 -6.29
CA THR A 101 7.41 2.81 -6.85
C THR A 101 8.13 2.04 -7.94
N GLU A 102 8.85 2.73 -8.83
CA GLU A 102 9.66 2.13 -9.90
C GLU A 102 10.76 1.25 -9.32
N ARG A 103 11.52 1.74 -8.33
CA ARG A 103 12.54 0.91 -7.65
C ARG A 103 11.95 -0.27 -6.88
N ALA A 104 10.75 -0.14 -6.32
CA ALA A 104 10.07 -1.24 -5.66
C ALA A 104 9.59 -2.29 -6.66
N ALA A 105 9.12 -1.86 -7.84
CA ALA A 105 8.73 -2.73 -8.93
C ALA A 105 9.92 -3.47 -9.55
N GLU A 106 11.04 -2.77 -9.80
CA GLU A 106 12.28 -3.40 -10.29
C GLU A 106 12.85 -4.40 -9.28
N LYS A 107 12.84 -4.07 -7.99
CA LYS A 107 13.25 -5.00 -6.94
C LYS A 107 12.30 -6.20 -6.83
N ALA A 108 11.00 -5.99 -6.98
CA ALA A 108 10.02 -7.07 -6.98
C ALA A 108 10.19 -7.99 -8.20
N GLN A 109 10.43 -7.42 -9.40
CA GLN A 109 10.73 -8.18 -10.61
C GLN A 109 12.03 -8.97 -10.46
N ALA A 110 13.11 -8.35 -9.99
CA ALA A 110 14.37 -9.05 -9.75
C ALA A 110 14.25 -10.19 -8.73
N LEU A 111 13.36 -10.07 -7.72
CA LEU A 111 13.08 -11.15 -6.78
C LEU A 111 12.26 -12.28 -7.40
N ILE A 112 11.26 -11.94 -8.24
CA ILE A 112 10.45 -12.92 -8.96
C ILE A 112 11.32 -13.68 -9.97
N ASP A 113 12.14 -12.97 -10.74
CA ASP A 113 13.06 -13.55 -11.73
C ASP A 113 14.10 -14.46 -11.06
N ALA A 114 14.63 -14.05 -9.90
CA ALA A 114 15.55 -14.87 -9.11
C ALA A 114 14.87 -16.13 -8.53
N GLN A 115 13.60 -16.04 -8.14
CA GLN A 115 12.82 -17.18 -7.67
C GLN A 115 12.51 -18.16 -8.80
N GLU A 116 12.09 -17.67 -9.97
CA GLU A 116 11.79 -18.50 -11.14
C GLU A 116 13.06 -19.18 -11.66
N ALA A 117 14.20 -18.48 -11.69
CA ALA A 117 15.49 -19.08 -12.03
C ALA A 117 15.92 -20.16 -11.02
N ALA A 118 15.70 -19.92 -9.72
CA ALA A 118 15.98 -20.92 -8.69
C ALA A 118 15.03 -22.13 -8.76
N GLU A 119 13.78 -21.93 -9.18
CA GLU A 119 12.82 -23.02 -9.39
C GLU A 119 13.15 -23.85 -10.64
N ARG A 120 13.51 -23.20 -11.75
CA ARG A 120 13.98 -23.89 -12.96
C ARG A 120 15.27 -24.68 -12.71
N ALA A 121 16.24 -24.09 -12.01
CA ALA A 121 17.46 -24.81 -11.65
C ALA A 121 17.19 -26.02 -10.73
N LYS A 122 16.20 -25.93 -9.83
CA LYS A 122 15.75 -27.07 -9.02
C LYS A 122 15.03 -28.13 -9.86
N ALA A 123 14.18 -27.73 -10.81
CA ALA A 123 13.50 -28.65 -11.71
C ALA A 123 14.49 -29.40 -12.61
N GLU A 124 15.46 -28.69 -13.20
CA GLU A 124 16.53 -29.27 -14.02
C GLU A 124 17.45 -30.19 -13.20
N ALA A 125 17.75 -29.85 -11.95
CA ALA A 125 18.53 -30.72 -11.05
C ALA A 125 17.75 -31.99 -10.64
N ILE A 126 16.43 -31.90 -10.47
CA ILE A 126 15.57 -33.06 -10.20
C ILE A 126 15.47 -33.96 -11.45
N GLU A 127 15.35 -33.36 -12.64
CA GLU A 127 15.28 -34.09 -13.91
C GLU A 127 16.62 -34.76 -14.23
N ALA A 128 17.75 -34.08 -14.03
CA ALA A 128 19.08 -34.66 -14.17
C ALA A 128 19.33 -35.79 -13.16
N ALA A 129 18.85 -35.65 -11.92
CA ALA A 129 18.95 -36.71 -10.91
C ALA A 129 18.04 -37.92 -11.24
N ALA A 130 16.86 -37.68 -11.83
CA ALA A 130 15.97 -38.73 -12.31
C ALA A 130 16.57 -39.47 -13.52
N GLN A 131 17.20 -38.75 -14.44
CA GLN A 131 17.82 -39.32 -15.63
C GLN A 131 19.11 -40.08 -15.29
N ALA A 132 19.95 -39.58 -14.37
CA ALA A 132 21.08 -40.33 -13.84
C ALA A 132 20.65 -41.62 -13.11
N LYS A 133 19.49 -41.61 -12.45
CA LYS A 133 18.92 -42.81 -11.82
C LYS A 133 18.32 -43.78 -12.84
N ALA A 134 17.79 -43.29 -13.95
CA ALA A 134 17.31 -44.11 -15.07
C ALA A 134 18.46 -44.74 -15.86
N ASP A 135 19.55 -44.00 -16.11
CA ASP A 135 20.78 -44.51 -16.73
C ASP A 135 21.47 -45.56 -15.86
N ALA A 136 21.51 -45.36 -14.54
CA ALA A 136 22.03 -46.37 -13.60
C ALA A 136 21.17 -47.65 -13.56
N ALA A 137 19.85 -47.53 -13.72
CA ALA A 137 18.94 -48.67 -13.81
C ALA A 137 19.05 -49.40 -15.17
N ALA A 138 19.28 -48.67 -16.26
CA ALA A 138 19.55 -49.25 -17.58
C ALA A 138 20.91 -49.97 -17.64
N ALA A 139 21.94 -49.42 -16.99
CA ALA A 139 23.24 -50.07 -16.85
C ALA A 139 23.17 -51.34 -15.96
N ALA A 140 22.33 -51.33 -14.92
CA ALA A 140 22.07 -52.52 -14.11
C ALA A 140 21.26 -53.59 -14.86
N ALA A 141 20.35 -53.19 -15.75
CA ALA A 141 19.62 -54.12 -16.63
C ALA A 141 20.52 -54.71 -17.72
N ALA A 142 21.43 -53.92 -18.31
CA ALA A 142 22.41 -54.40 -19.28
C ALA A 142 23.45 -55.35 -18.66
N ALA A 143 23.81 -55.15 -17.38
CA ALA A 143 24.66 -56.09 -16.65
C ALA A 143 23.94 -57.40 -16.27
N ALA A 144 22.61 -57.39 -16.16
CA ALA A 144 21.82 -58.60 -15.93
C ALA A 144 21.62 -59.44 -17.21
N GLU A 145 21.59 -58.82 -18.39
CA GLU A 145 21.49 -59.54 -19.67
C GLU A 145 22.84 -60.14 -20.13
N ALA A 146 23.98 -59.69 -19.59
CA ALA A 146 25.29 -60.32 -19.80
C ALA A 146 25.58 -61.53 -18.87
N ALA A 147 24.70 -61.83 -17.89
CA ALA A 147 24.88 -62.92 -16.93
C ALA A 147 23.93 -64.12 -17.15
N ALA A 148 23.15 -64.13 -18.25
CA ALA A 148 22.11 -65.15 -18.51
C ALA A 148 22.22 -65.83 -19.89
N ALA A 149 23.44 -66.13 -20.36
CA ALA A 149 23.68 -67.16 -21.38
C ALA A 149 24.68 -68.19 -20.78
N PRO A 150 24.16 -69.19 -20.05
CA PRO A 150 24.93 -70.03 -19.15
C PRO A 150 25.71 -71.15 -19.84
N ALA A 151 26.77 -71.54 -19.15
CA ALA A 151 27.40 -72.86 -19.04
C ALA A 151 26.68 -74.09 -19.66
N GLU A 152 27.42 -74.78 -20.55
CA GLU A 152 27.67 -76.24 -20.63
C GLU A 152 28.79 -76.37 -21.69
N GLU A 153 29.93 -77.04 -21.55
CA GLU A 153 30.30 -78.17 -20.73
C GLU A 153 31.86 -78.21 -20.66
N VAL A 154 32.38 -78.30 -19.43
CA VAL A 154 33.78 -78.59 -19.12
C VAL A 154 34.01 -80.10 -19.25
N ALA A 155 35.22 -80.47 -19.67
CA ALA A 155 35.93 -81.74 -19.39
C ALA A 155 36.08 -82.76 -20.54
N ALA A 156 37.27 -82.75 -21.15
CA ALA A 156 38.12 -83.91 -21.47
C ALA A 156 39.50 -83.33 -21.88
N GLU A 157 40.45 -83.13 -20.94
CA GLU A 157 41.51 -84.09 -20.55
C GLU A 157 42.35 -84.55 -21.76
N GLU A 158 43.48 -83.91 -22.07
CA GLU A 158 44.87 -84.15 -21.60
C GLU A 158 45.72 -84.95 -22.64
N VAL A 159 46.98 -84.52 -22.81
CA VAL A 159 48.15 -85.26 -23.34
C VAL A 159 48.37 -85.41 -24.88
N ALA A 160 49.28 -84.55 -25.38
CA ALA A 160 50.45 -84.83 -26.23
C ALA A 160 50.36 -85.28 -27.71
N ALA A 161 51.38 -84.79 -28.43
CA ALA A 161 52.10 -85.37 -29.58
C ALA A 161 51.74 -84.90 -31.01
N GLU A 162 52.55 -83.95 -31.52
CA GLU A 162 53.16 -84.00 -32.87
C GLU A 162 53.95 -85.34 -33.03
N PRO A 163 54.34 -85.85 -34.23
CA PRO A 163 54.24 -85.28 -35.59
C PRO A 163 53.96 -86.29 -36.77
N ALA A 164 53.94 -85.73 -37.99
CA ALA A 164 54.47 -86.26 -39.28
C ALA A 164 53.70 -87.22 -40.22
N ALA A 165 53.79 -86.86 -41.53
CA ALA A 165 53.63 -87.60 -42.81
C ALA A 165 52.21 -88.12 -43.15
N GLU A 166 51.71 -88.03 -44.39
CA GLU A 166 52.30 -88.21 -45.73
C GLU A 166 51.73 -87.20 -46.75
#